data_AF-A0A2B4SGV4-F1
#
_entry.id   AF-A0A2B4SGV4-F1
#
_cell.length_a   1.000
_cell.length_b   1.000
_cell.length_c   1.000
_cell.angle_alpha   90.00
_cell.angle_beta   90.00
_cell.angle_gamma   90.00
#
_symmetry.space_group_name_H-M   'P 1'
#
loop_
_entity.id
_entity.type
_entity.pdbx_description
1 polymer ?
#
loop_
_entity_poly.entity_id
_entity_poly.type
_entity_poly.pdbx_seq_one_letter_code
_entity_poly.pdbx_strand_id
1 'polypeptide(L)'
;MSQQGSEREPKPEKLIDTIRCKMAKNEQFFSLEFYPPKTFNGATNLMAILGRLHEHCTPLFCDITWKPSQEPMSDKCQSEPSSLLVSAAMIDLYGQNIMIHIPSRNTTRSQVLEHLTRAKNLGIGSVLAVRGGTAWPFHFQDLLLILFAVC
;
A
#
# COMPACT_ATOMS: atom_id res chain seq x y z
N MET A 1 -11.22 -2.51 -45.04
CA MET A 1 -11.00 -3.18 -43.74
C MET A 1 -10.37 -2.15 -42.81
N SER A 2 -11.19 -1.53 -41.97
CA SER A 2 -10.78 -0.43 -41.10
C SER A 2 -9.90 -0.96 -39.98
N GLN A 3 -8.73 -0.34 -39.79
CA GLN A 3 -7.81 -0.66 -38.72
C GLN A 3 -8.43 -0.18 -37.39
N GLN A 4 -8.78 -1.13 -36.52
CA GLN A 4 -9.12 -0.84 -35.13
C GLN A 4 -7.83 -0.49 -34.39
N GLY A 5 -7.70 0.79 -34.01
CA GLY A 5 -6.69 1.24 -33.08
C GLY A 5 -6.88 0.53 -31.74
N SER A 6 -5.81 -0.07 -31.24
CA SER A 6 -5.73 -0.61 -29.89
C SER A 6 -5.99 0.54 -28.90
N GLU A 7 -7.19 0.56 -28.32
CA GLU A 7 -7.48 1.32 -27.10
C GLU A 7 -6.50 0.83 -26.04
N ARG A 8 -5.56 1.70 -25.66
CA ARG A 8 -4.73 1.46 -24.48
C ARG A 8 -5.66 1.62 -23.29
N GLU A 9 -5.81 0.56 -22.50
CA GLU A 9 -6.38 0.60 -21.15
C GLU A 9 -6.01 1.92 -20.47
N PRO A 10 -6.98 2.66 -19.89
CA PRO A 10 -6.73 3.95 -19.29
C PRO A 10 -5.66 3.77 -18.22
N LYS A 11 -4.56 4.52 -18.36
CA LYS A 11 -3.47 4.51 -17.39
C LYS A 11 -4.08 4.80 -16.01
N PRO A 12 -3.81 3.98 -14.97
CA PRO A 12 -4.38 4.20 -13.65
C PRO A 12 -4.07 5.64 -13.21
N GLU A 13 -5.11 6.38 -12.83
CA GLU A 13 -4.97 7.75 -12.38
C GLU A 13 -3.99 7.79 -11.22
N LYS A 14 -3.03 8.73 -11.26
CA LYS A 14 -2.06 8.82 -10.18
C LYS A 14 -2.79 9.29 -8.93
N LEU A 15 -2.47 8.69 -7.79
CA LEU A 15 -3.06 9.09 -6.51
C LEU A 15 -2.99 10.61 -6.26
N ILE A 16 -1.87 11.24 -6.64
CA ILE A 16 -1.69 12.70 -6.49
C ILE A 16 -2.70 13.52 -7.30
N ASP A 17 -3.12 13.04 -8.47
CA ASP A 17 -4.06 13.75 -9.32
C ASP A 17 -5.48 13.63 -8.74
N THR A 18 -5.83 12.45 -8.21
CA THR A 18 -7.09 12.23 -7.48
C THR A 18 -7.17 13.10 -6.21
N ILE A 19 -6.08 13.18 -5.43
CA ILE A 19 -6.00 14.05 -4.24
C ILE A 19 -6.21 15.52 -4.64
N ARG A 20 -5.50 16.00 -5.66
CA ARG A 20 -5.64 17.39 -6.15
C ARG A 20 -7.06 17.69 -6.64
N CYS A 21 -7.70 16.75 -7.32
CA CYS A 21 -9.07 16.87 -7.78
C CYS A 21 -10.05 17.03 -6.61
N LYS A 22 -9.91 16.19 -5.57
CA LYS A 22 -10.72 16.27 -4.35
C LYS A 22 -10.54 17.59 -3.61
N MET A 23 -9.28 18.04 -3.46
CA MET A 23 -8.96 19.34 -2.86
C MET A 23 -9.56 20.51 -3.66
N ALA A 24 -9.49 20.47 -5.00
CA ALA A 24 -10.06 21.51 -5.86
C ALA A 24 -11.58 21.61 -5.76
N LYS A 25 -12.26 20.48 -5.50
CA LYS A 25 -13.71 20.40 -5.27
C LYS A 25 -14.11 20.69 -3.82
N ASN A 26 -13.14 20.91 -2.93
CA ASN A 26 -13.36 21.05 -1.48
C ASN A 26 -14.13 19.84 -0.89
N GLU A 27 -13.88 18.65 -1.44
CA GLU A 27 -14.44 17.38 -0.96
C GLU A 27 -13.53 16.80 0.11
N GLN A 28 -14.10 16.47 1.27
CA GLN A 28 -13.36 15.80 2.34
C GLN A 28 -13.07 14.34 1.95
N PHE A 29 -11.88 13.88 2.28
CA PHE A 29 -11.46 12.49 2.12
C PHE A 29 -10.58 12.06 3.29
N PHE A 30 -10.38 10.75 3.42
CA PHE A 30 -9.51 10.16 4.42
C PHE A 30 -8.75 8.98 3.80
N SER A 31 -7.62 8.64 4.41
CA SER A 31 -6.84 7.43 4.14
C SER A 31 -6.74 6.57 5.39
N LEU A 32 -6.35 5.32 5.23
CA LEU A 32 -6.17 4.36 6.33
C LEU A 32 -4.80 3.69 6.24
N GLU A 33 -4.11 3.59 7.36
CA GLU A 33 -2.83 2.87 7.45
C GLU A 33 -3.00 1.52 8.14
N PHE A 34 -2.42 0.46 7.57
CA PHE A 34 -2.45 -0.89 8.11
C PHE A 34 -1.05 -1.46 8.34
N TYR A 35 -0.96 -2.29 9.37
CA TYR A 35 0.23 -3.08 9.67
C TYR A 35 0.09 -4.49 9.10
N PRO A 36 1.11 -5.03 8.42
CA PRO A 36 1.06 -6.38 7.89
C PRO A 36 0.96 -7.37 9.08
N PRO A 37 -0.03 -8.27 9.07
CA PRO A 37 -0.26 -9.18 10.17
C PRO A 37 0.88 -10.20 10.27
N LYS A 38 1.10 -10.74 11.47
CA LYS A 38 2.15 -11.75 11.72
C LYS A 38 1.76 -13.16 11.27
N THR A 39 0.50 -13.38 10.90
CA THR A 39 -0.02 -14.71 10.53
C THR A 39 -0.96 -14.59 9.34
N PHE A 40 -1.08 -15.67 8.54
CA PHE A 40 -2.04 -15.72 7.43
C PHE A 40 -3.49 -15.60 7.92
N ASN A 41 -3.83 -16.19 9.07
CA ASN A 41 -5.15 -16.02 9.65
C ASN A 41 -5.42 -14.53 10.00
N GLY A 42 -4.40 -13.82 10.46
CA GLY A 42 -4.46 -12.37 10.63
C GLY A 42 -4.67 -11.62 9.31
N ALA A 43 -4.06 -12.07 8.22
CA ALA A 43 -4.30 -11.50 6.88
C ALA A 43 -5.74 -11.73 6.42
N THR A 44 -6.29 -12.93 6.59
CA THR A 44 -7.69 -13.21 6.26
C THR A 44 -8.65 -12.31 7.04
N ASN A 45 -8.40 -12.13 8.34
CA ASN A 45 -9.20 -11.22 9.16
C ASN A 45 -9.06 -9.76 8.71
N LEU A 46 -7.85 -9.32 8.36
CA LEU A 46 -7.61 -7.99 7.82
C LEU A 46 -8.39 -7.77 6.52
N MET A 47 -8.36 -8.73 5.59
CA MET A 47 -9.15 -8.67 4.36
C MET A 47 -10.65 -8.58 4.66
N ALA A 48 -11.16 -9.38 5.60
CA ALA A 48 -12.56 -9.30 6.00
C ALA A 48 -12.94 -7.93 6.61
N ILE A 49 -12.05 -7.30 7.39
CA ILE A 49 -12.24 -5.93 7.90
C ILE A 49 -12.28 -4.93 6.73
N LEU A 50 -11.36 -5.06 5.78
CA LEU A 50 -11.29 -4.19 4.61
C LEU A 50 -12.50 -4.32 3.71
N GLY A 51 -13.06 -5.53 3.53
CA GLY A 51 -14.30 -5.72 2.80
C GLY A 51 -15.46 -4.93 3.42
N ARG A 52 -15.61 -5.00 4.75
CA ARG A 52 -16.63 -4.20 5.45
C ARG A 52 -16.37 -2.70 5.36
N LEU A 53 -15.11 -2.29 5.44
CA LEU A 53 -14.74 -0.87 5.26
C LEU A 53 -15.07 -0.41 3.84
N HIS A 54 -14.76 -1.21 2.81
CA HIS A 54 -15.04 -0.88 1.43
C HIS A 54 -16.55 -0.69 1.18
N GLU A 55 -17.40 -1.53 1.79
CA GLU A 55 -18.86 -1.44 1.68
C GLU A 55 -19.47 -0.20 2.35
N HIS A 56 -18.93 0.22 3.50
CA HIS A 56 -19.53 1.28 4.32
C HIS A 56 -18.82 2.64 4.24
N CYS A 57 -17.51 2.64 3.98
CA CYS A 57 -16.66 3.81 4.09
C CYS A 57 -15.38 3.61 3.26
N THR A 58 -15.44 3.92 1.97
CA THR A 58 -14.31 3.71 1.05
C THR A 58 -13.22 4.78 1.26
N PRO A 59 -12.03 4.42 1.77
CA PRO A 59 -10.91 5.36 1.87
C PRO A 59 -10.40 5.73 0.47
N LEU A 60 -9.82 6.93 0.34
CA LEU A 60 -9.23 7.36 -0.93
C LEU A 60 -8.02 6.49 -1.32
N PHE A 61 -7.21 6.14 -0.34
CA PHE A 61 -6.08 5.23 -0.47
C PHE A 61 -5.79 4.57 0.88
N CYS A 62 -5.10 3.44 0.84
CA CYS A 62 -4.61 2.76 2.04
C CYS A 62 -3.09 2.66 2.03
N ASP A 63 -2.50 2.88 3.19
CA ASP A 63 -1.06 2.78 3.43
C ASP A 63 -0.74 1.43 4.07
N ILE A 64 0.24 0.72 3.51
CA ILE A 64 0.75 -0.54 4.10
C ILE A 64 2.16 -0.31 4.62
N THR A 65 2.30 -0.44 5.93
CA THR A 65 3.58 -0.23 6.60
C THR A 65 4.59 -1.32 6.25
N TRP A 66 5.86 -0.94 6.38
CA TRP A 66 6.97 -1.86 6.26
C TRP A 66 7.23 -2.52 7.61
N LYS A 67 7.21 -3.85 7.63
CA LYS A 67 7.72 -4.62 8.75
C LYS A 67 9.13 -5.14 8.42
N PRO A 68 10.12 -5.01 9.31
CA PRO A 68 11.37 -5.76 9.17
C PRO A 68 11.09 -7.24 9.45
N SER A 69 10.65 -8.00 8.44
CA SER A 69 10.64 -9.47 8.44
C SER A 69 11.87 -9.99 7.69
N GLN A 70 12.01 -11.32 7.57
CA GLN A 70 13.15 -11.91 6.85
C GLN A 70 13.20 -11.46 5.38
N GLU A 71 12.05 -11.32 4.70
CA GLU A 71 11.95 -10.64 3.38
C GLU A 71 10.57 -9.97 3.18
N PRO A 72 10.36 -8.73 3.65
CA PRO A 72 9.06 -8.04 3.61
C PRO A 72 8.56 -7.60 2.22
N MET A 73 9.39 -7.74 1.20
CA MET A 73 9.06 -7.55 -0.22
C MET A 73 9.14 -8.86 -1.02
N SER A 74 9.12 -10.00 -0.33
CA SER A 74 9.01 -11.29 -0.99
C SER A 74 7.62 -11.47 -1.57
N ASP A 75 7.60 -11.92 -2.81
CA ASP A 75 6.47 -12.46 -3.55
C ASP A 75 6.24 -13.96 -3.25
N LYS A 76 7.14 -14.58 -2.47
CA LYS A 76 7.09 -15.99 -2.10
C LYS A 76 6.20 -16.23 -0.88
N CYS A 77 5.63 -17.43 -0.81
CA CYS A 77 4.92 -17.88 0.38
C CYS A 77 5.92 -18.07 1.53
N GLN A 78 5.83 -17.20 2.54
CA GLN A 78 6.65 -17.25 3.76
C GLN A 78 5.78 -17.65 4.95
N SER A 79 6.37 -17.84 6.13
CA SER A 79 5.59 -18.09 7.36
C SER A 79 4.71 -16.92 7.78
N GLU A 80 5.06 -15.70 7.37
CA GLU A 80 4.29 -14.48 7.58
C GLU A 80 3.98 -13.80 6.24
N PRO A 81 2.80 -13.17 6.08
CA PRO A 81 2.48 -12.44 4.87
C PRO A 81 3.37 -11.20 4.74
N SER A 82 3.95 -11.00 3.56
CA SER A 82 4.78 -9.84 3.25
C SER A 82 3.91 -8.58 3.05
N SER A 83 4.47 -7.40 3.30
CA SER A 83 3.76 -6.12 3.05
C SER A 83 3.33 -6.02 1.58
N LEU A 84 4.14 -6.57 0.68
CA LEU A 84 3.87 -6.62 -0.75
C LEU A 84 2.67 -7.51 -1.09
N LEU A 85 2.59 -8.71 -0.51
CA LEU A 85 1.48 -9.65 -0.76
C LEU A 85 0.15 -9.10 -0.23
N VAL A 86 0.17 -8.50 0.97
CA VAL A 86 -1.02 -7.85 1.54
C VAL A 86 -1.49 -6.72 0.62
N SER A 87 -0.56 -5.89 0.13
CA SER A 87 -0.87 -4.79 -0.80
C SER A 87 -1.48 -5.30 -2.11
N ALA A 88 -0.87 -6.32 -2.72
CA ALA A 88 -1.37 -6.93 -3.96
C ALA A 88 -2.78 -7.49 -3.78
N ALA A 89 -3.01 -8.23 -2.69
CA ALA A 89 -4.33 -8.78 -2.41
C ALA A 89 -5.40 -7.70 -2.18
N MET A 90 -5.07 -6.55 -1.58
CA MET A 90 -6.02 -5.43 -1.44
C MET A 90 -6.37 -4.79 -2.79
N ILE A 91 -5.38 -4.66 -3.69
CA ILE A 91 -5.61 -4.17 -5.06
C ILE A 91 -6.50 -5.15 -5.81
N ASP A 92 -6.18 -6.43 -5.78
CA ASP A 92 -6.89 -7.47 -6.54
C ASP A 92 -8.33 -7.68 -6.04
N LEU A 93 -8.57 -7.64 -4.73
CA LEU A 93 -9.88 -7.91 -4.14
C LEU A 93 -10.81 -6.70 -4.13
N TYR A 94 -10.28 -5.50 -3.89
CA TYR A 94 -11.09 -4.30 -3.63
C TYR A 94 -10.82 -3.15 -4.60
N GLY A 95 -9.85 -3.29 -5.52
CA GLY A 95 -9.44 -2.19 -6.41
C GLY A 95 -8.89 -0.99 -5.65
N GLN A 96 -8.43 -1.18 -4.41
CA GLN A 96 -8.01 -0.09 -3.54
C GLN A 96 -6.69 0.50 -4.02
N ASN A 97 -6.58 1.84 -4.01
CA ASN A 97 -5.30 2.49 -4.28
C ASN A 97 -4.38 2.31 -3.07
N ILE A 98 -3.25 1.61 -3.26
CA ILE A 98 -2.32 1.29 -2.17
C ILE A 98 -1.04 2.12 -2.27
N MET A 99 -0.60 2.66 -1.15
CA MET A 99 0.73 3.22 -0.95
C MET A 99 1.55 2.30 -0.05
N ILE A 100 2.70 1.84 -0.54
CA ILE A 100 3.58 0.94 0.24
C ILE A 100 4.76 1.71 0.84
N HIS A 101 5.07 1.41 2.10
CA HIS A 101 6.23 1.98 2.76
C HIS A 101 7.49 1.22 2.35
N ILE A 102 8.53 1.94 1.88
CA ILE A 102 9.83 1.36 1.53
C ILE A 102 10.92 2.04 2.36
N PRO A 103 11.63 1.30 3.24
CA PRO A 103 12.68 1.87 4.05
C PRO A 103 13.98 2.07 3.25
N SER A 104 14.68 3.17 3.54
CA SER A 104 15.97 3.50 2.94
C SER A 104 17.17 3.08 3.80
N ARG A 105 16.94 2.58 5.03
CA ARG A 105 18.02 2.20 5.95
C ARG A 105 18.32 0.71 5.87
N ASN A 106 19.62 0.40 5.86
CA ASN A 106 20.16 -0.96 5.68
C ASN A 106 19.72 -1.63 4.37
N THR A 107 19.24 -0.85 3.39
CA THR A 107 18.91 -1.31 2.04
C THR A 107 19.92 -0.74 1.05
N THR A 108 20.44 -1.60 0.19
CA THR A 108 21.30 -1.19 -0.92
C THR A 108 20.46 -0.59 -2.05
N ARG A 109 21.07 0.22 -2.91
CA ARG A 109 20.39 0.76 -4.11
C ARG A 109 19.77 -0.34 -4.98
N SER A 110 20.45 -1.49 -5.09
CA SER A 110 19.96 -2.64 -5.87
C SER A 110 18.67 -3.22 -5.26
N GLN A 111 18.64 -3.40 -3.94
CA GLN A 111 17.47 -3.91 -3.23
C GLN A 111 16.28 -2.95 -3.32
N VAL A 112 16.51 -1.64 -3.18
CA VAL A 112 15.44 -0.63 -3.34
C VAL A 112 14.87 -0.68 -4.75
N LEU A 113 15.72 -0.77 -5.78
CA LEU A 113 15.27 -0.88 -7.16
C LEU A 113 14.44 -2.15 -7.40
N GLU A 114 14.86 -3.26 -6.82
CA GLU A 114 14.14 -4.53 -6.88
C GLU A 114 12.76 -4.41 -6.21
N HIS A 115 12.68 -3.83 -5.01
CA HIS A 115 11.40 -3.62 -4.32
C HIS A 115 10.46 -2.72 -5.12
N LEU A 116 10.97 -1.62 -5.69
CA LEU A 116 10.20 -0.73 -6.57
C LEU A 116 9.71 -1.45 -7.83
N THR A 117 10.56 -2.29 -8.42
CA THR A 117 10.21 -3.07 -9.63
C THR A 117 9.10 -4.08 -9.32
N ARG A 118 9.21 -4.80 -8.19
CA ARG A 118 8.19 -5.75 -7.74
C ARG A 118 6.87 -5.06 -7.42
N ALA A 119 6.91 -3.95 -6.69
CA ALA A 119 5.71 -3.17 -6.36
C ALA A 119 5.00 -2.69 -7.63
N LYS A 120 5.77 -2.17 -8.60
CA LYS A 120 5.23 -1.73 -9.89
C LYS A 120 4.59 -2.88 -10.69
N ASN A 121 5.20 -4.06 -10.67
CA ASN A 121 4.66 -5.24 -11.38
C ASN A 121 3.33 -5.72 -10.77
N LEU A 122 3.11 -5.49 -9.48
CA LEU A 122 1.87 -5.82 -8.77
C LEU A 122 0.83 -4.68 -8.81
N GLY A 123 1.05 -3.65 -9.63
CA GLY A 123 0.09 -2.55 -9.80
C GLY A 123 0.16 -1.48 -8.71
N ILE A 124 1.11 -1.55 -7.78
CA ILE A 124 1.28 -0.52 -6.75
C ILE A 124 1.87 0.74 -7.40
N GLY A 125 1.05 1.79 -7.49
CA GLY A 125 1.41 3.06 -8.12
C GLY A 125 2.03 4.10 -7.19
N SER A 126 1.92 3.90 -5.87
CA SER A 126 2.32 4.87 -4.85
C SER A 126 3.29 4.27 -3.84
N VAL A 127 4.34 5.02 -3.51
CA VAL A 127 5.41 4.58 -2.60
C VAL A 127 5.73 5.68 -1.60
N LEU A 128 5.79 5.33 -0.32
CA LEU A 128 6.29 6.19 0.74
C LEU A 128 7.73 5.81 1.08
N ALA A 129 8.67 6.70 0.77
CA ALA A 129 10.07 6.52 1.15
C ALA A 129 10.29 6.90 2.62
N VAL A 130 10.69 5.94 3.45
CA VAL A 130 10.88 6.14 4.89
C VAL A 130 12.32 5.93 5.31
N ARG A 131 12.86 6.77 6.19
CA ARG A 131 14.26 6.65 6.63
C ARG A 131 14.53 5.41 7.49
N GLY A 132 13.54 4.93 8.25
CA GLY A 132 13.74 3.87 9.25
C GLY A 132 14.53 4.34 10.49
N GLY A 133 13.88 4.38 11.65
CA GLY A 133 14.52 4.69 12.93
C GLY A 133 15.37 3.53 13.45
N THR A 134 16.43 3.83 14.22
CA THR A 134 17.16 2.80 14.99
C THR A 134 16.51 2.66 16.35
N ALA A 135 16.24 1.41 16.72
CA ALA A 135 15.90 0.97 18.08
C ALA A 135 14.69 1.66 18.71
N TRP A 136 13.55 0.98 18.68
CA TRP A 136 12.81 0.78 19.91
C TRP A 136 12.52 -0.72 20.04
N PRO A 137 12.65 -1.31 21.25
CA PRO A 137 12.27 -2.69 21.47
C PRO A 137 10.82 -2.84 21.01
N PHE A 138 10.47 -4.02 20.49
CA PHE A 138 9.11 -4.37 20.11
C PHE A 138 8.15 -4.19 21.29
N HIS A 139 7.66 -2.97 21.51
CA HIS A 139 6.53 -2.64 22.35
C HIS A 139 5.47 -1.99 21.47
N PHE A 140 4.28 -2.57 21.57
CA PHE A 140 3.20 -2.53 20.61
C PHE A 140 2.41 -1.20 20.62
N GLN A 141 3.03 -0.04 20.86
CA GLN A 141 2.24 1.16 21.18
C GLN A 141 2.71 2.54 20.72
N ASP A 142 3.87 2.73 20.09
CA ASP A 142 4.34 4.10 19.79
C ASP A 142 4.65 4.37 18.30
N LEU A 143 3.60 4.46 17.48
CA LEU A 143 3.64 5.25 16.24
C LEU A 143 2.25 5.88 15.98
N LEU A 144 1.95 6.94 16.73
CA LEU A 144 0.88 7.88 16.40
C LEU A 144 1.42 8.91 15.39
N LEU A 145 0.54 9.30 14.45
CA LEU A 145 0.70 10.23 13.32
C LEU A 145 1.45 9.62 12.13
N ILE A 146 0.77 9.27 11.03
CA ILE A 146 0.08 10.25 10.18
C ILE A 146 -1.37 9.82 9.89
N LEU A 147 -2.30 10.33 10.68
CA LEU A 147 -3.65 10.61 10.19
C LEU A 147 -3.55 11.89 9.36
N PHE A 148 -3.69 11.83 8.04
CA PHE A 148 -4.20 12.98 7.27
C PHE A 148 -5.63 12.66 6.87
N ALA A 149 -6.53 12.82 7.84
CA ALA A 149 -7.88 13.23 7.54
C ALA A 149 -7.91 14.76 7.57
N VAL A 150 -8.53 15.35 6.54
CA VAL A 150 -9.01 16.75 6.46
C VAL A 150 -7.94 17.83 6.21
N CYS A 151 -7.81 18.21 4.95
CA CYS A 151 -8.08 19.60 4.56
C CYS A 151 -9.34 19.59 3.69
#